data_AF-A0A961TE68-F1
#
_entry.id   AF-A0A961TE68-F1
#
_cell.length_a   1.000
_cell.length_b   1.000
_cell.length_c   1.000
_cell.angle_alpha   90.00
_cell.angle_beta   90.00
_cell.angle_gamma   90.00
#
_symmetry.space_group_name_H-M   'P 1'
#
loop_
_entity.id
_entity.type
_entity.pdbx_description
1 polymer ?
#
loop_
_entity_poly.entity_id
_entity_poly.type
_entity_poly.pdbx_seq_one_letter_code
_entity_poly.pdbx_strand_id
1 'polypeptide(L)' 'MPPMKMQRIVLAARPQGTPVLSDFRLETMEIAEPGEGELLLETVYLSLDPYMRGRMDDAKSYAEPVA' A
#
# COMPACT_ATOMS: atom_id res chain seq x y z
N MET A 1 -12.74 0.35 21.52
CA MET A 1 -12.45 -0.79 20.63
C MET A 1 -11.89 -0.22 19.35
N PRO A 2 -10.78 -0.76 18.81
CA PRO A 2 -10.32 -0.35 17.48
C PRO A 2 -11.45 -0.60 16.46
N PRO A 3 -11.52 0.22 15.38
CA PRO A 3 -12.47 -0.05 14.30
C PRO A 3 -12.26 -1.47 13.78
N MET A 4 -13.33 -2.19 13.44
CA MET A 4 -13.21 -3.57 12.94
C MET A 4 -12.63 -3.62 11.52
N LYS A 5 -12.61 -2.48 10.81
CA LYS A 5 -12.18 -2.37 9.42
C LYS A 5 -11.08 -1.35 9.25
N MET A 6 -10.13 -1.63 8.36
CA MET A 6 -9.13 -0.68 7.87
C MET A 6 -9.34 -0.36 6.40
N GLN A 7 -8.86 0.82 6.01
CA GLN A 7 -8.77 1.22 4.62
C GLN A 7 -7.35 0.99 4.09
N ARG A 8 -7.24 0.54 2.85
CA ARG A 8 -5.95 0.44 2.15
C ARG A 8 -6.05 1.01 0.75
N ILE A 9 -4.99 1.67 0.31
CA ILE A 9 -4.79 2.04 -1.10
C ILE A 9 -3.96 0.92 -1.72
N VAL A 10 -4.52 0.25 -2.74
CA VAL A 10 -3.81 -0.78 -3.51
C VAL A 10 -3.45 -0.26 -4.89
N LEU A 11 -2.39 -0.83 -5.47
CA LEU A 11 -2.04 -0.62 -6.88
C LEU A 11 -2.97 -1.49 -7.74
N ALA A 12 -3.96 -0.86 -8.37
CA ALA A 12 -4.93 -1.52 -9.23
C ALA A 12 -4.39 -1.77 -10.65
N ALA A 13 -3.50 -0.89 -11.12
CA ALA A 13 -2.78 -1.04 -12.38
C ALA A 13 -1.40 -0.37 -12.27
N ARG A 14 -0.45 -0.80 -13.11
CA ARG A 14 0.87 -0.16 -13.18
C ARG A 14 0.77 1.11 -14.04
N PRO A 15 1.21 2.28 -13.53
CA PRO A 15 1.18 3.52 -14.29
C PRO A 15 1.98 3.44 -15.59
N GLN A 16 1.37 3.85 -16.70
CA GLN A 16 2.09 4.14 -17.94
C GLN A 16 2.38 5.64 -18.00
N GLY A 17 3.61 6.03 -17.61
CA GLY A 17 3.98 7.44 -17.42
C GLY A 17 3.59 7.95 -16.03
N THR A 18 2.92 9.11 -15.98
CA THR A 18 2.44 9.74 -14.75
C THR A 18 1.29 8.92 -14.14
N PRO A 19 1.30 8.62 -12.83
CA PRO A 19 0.20 7.91 -12.18
C PRO A 19 -1.13 8.64 -12.34
N VAL A 20 -2.17 7.88 -12.64
CA VAL A 20 -3.55 8.35 -12.74
C VAL A 20 -4.42 7.69 -11.67
N LEU A 21 -5.60 8.25 -11.41
CA LEU A 21 -6.49 7.74 -10.36
C LEU A 21 -6.88 6.27 -10.56
N SER A 22 -7.03 5.82 -11.81
CA SER A 22 -7.37 4.43 -12.12
C SER A 22 -6.26 3.42 -11.79
N ASP A 23 -5.03 3.89 -11.57
CA ASP A 23 -3.92 3.02 -11.15
C ASP A 23 -4.05 2.61 -9.67
N PHE A 24 -4.93 3.27 -8.92
CA PHE A 24 -5.14 3.02 -7.50
C PHE A 24 -6.59 2.62 -7.19
N ARG A 25 -6.77 1.89 -6.10
CA ARG A 25 -8.09 1.59 -5.55
C ARG A 25 -8.08 1.70 -4.04
N LEU A 26 -9.09 2.38 -3.50
CA LEU A 26 -9.38 2.38 -2.07
C LEU A 26 -10.23 1.16 -1.74
N GLU A 27 -9.71 0.30 -0.86
CA GLU A 27 -10.40 -0.89 -0.38
C GLU A 27 -10.64 -0.79 1.12
N THR A 28 -11.68 -1.48 1.59
CA THR A 28 -11.97 -1.66 3.01
C THR A 28 -11.88 -3.15 3.34
N MET A 29 -11.17 -3.49 4.41
CA MET A 29 -11.01 -4.87 4.86
C MET A 29 -11.06 -4.98 6.38
N GLU A 30 -11.34 -6.17 6.91
CA GLU A 30 -11.26 -6.42 8.35
C GLU A 30 -9.81 -6.25 8.84
N ILE A 31 -9.66 -5.73 10.06
CA ILE A 31 -8.36 -5.66 10.73
C ILE A 31 -7.94 -7.07 11.13
N ALA A 32 -6.73 -7.48 10.73
CA ALA A 32 -6.17 -8.77 11.11
C ALA A 32 -5.69 -8.77 12.57
N GLU A 33 -5.83 -9.91 13.25
CA GLU A 33 -5.23 -10.11 14.56
C GLU A 33 -3.72 -10.39 14.40
N PRO A 34 -2.84 -9.68 15.13
CA PRO A 34 -1.40 -9.93 15.05
C PRO A 34 -1.03 -11.29 15.65
N GLY A 35 -0.12 -12.01 14.98
CA GLY A 35 0.44 -13.26 15.48
C GLY A 35 1.50 -13.08 16.58
N GLU A 36 2.14 -14.18 16.98
CA GLU A 36 3.23 -14.15 17.95
C GLU A 36 4.42 -13.32 17.42
N GLY A 37 4.81 -12.28 18.17
CA GLY A 37 5.91 -11.39 17.79
C GLY A 37 5.53 -10.25 16.83
N GLU A 38 4.26 -10.15 16.41
CA GLU A 38 3.78 -9.08 15.54
C GLU A 38 3.15 -7.92 16.34
N LEU A 39 3.04 -6.76 15.69
CA LEU A 39 2.39 -5.57 16.24
C LEU A 39 1.31 -5.09 15.26
N LEU A 40 0.15 -4.71 15.81
CA LEU A 40 -0.87 -3.97 15.07
C LEU A 40 -0.65 -2.47 15.27
N LEU A 41 -0.51 -1.73 14.16
CA LEU A 41 -0.23 -0.29 14.17
C LEU A 41 -1.36 0.50 13.50
N GLU A 42 -1.64 1.69 14.02
CA GLU A 42 -2.51 2.67 13.38
C GLU A 42 -1.65 3.72 12.65
N THR A 43 -1.80 3.81 11.32
CA THR A 43 -1.06 4.81 10.52
C THR A 43 -1.70 6.19 10.67
N VAL A 44 -0.96 7.14 11.25
CA VAL A 44 -1.40 8.54 11.38
C VAL A 44 -0.92 9.41 10.22
N TYR A 45 0.29 9.13 9.71
CA TYR A 45 0.90 9.86 8.61
C TYR A 45 1.55 8.89 7.62
N LEU A 46 1.50 9.24 6.34
CA LEU A 46 2.15 8.52 5.26
C LEU A 46 3.09 9.48 4.52
N SER A 47 4.38 9.13 4.44
CA SER A 47 5.32 9.85 3.58
C SER A 47 4.96 9.60 2.12
N LEU A 48 5.00 10.63 1.27
CA LEU A 48 4.84 10.50 -0.17
C LEU A 48 6.11 11.02 -0.83
N ASP A 49 6.91 10.09 -1.36
CA ASP A 49 8.26 10.37 -1.84
C ASP A 49 8.43 10.02 -3.32
N PRO A 50 9.25 10.77 -4.09
CA PRO A 50 9.45 10.51 -5.52
C PRO A 50 9.89 9.07 -5.85
N TYR A 51 10.62 8.40 -4.95
CA TYR A 51 11.09 7.03 -5.17
C TYR A 51 9.94 6.02 -5.30
N MET A 52 8.76 6.32 -4.74
CA MET A 52 7.59 5.45 -4.80
C MET A 52 7.16 5.18 -6.24
N ARG A 53 7.37 6.13 -7.16
CA ARG A 53 7.09 5.92 -8.59
C ARG A 53 7.87 4.73 -9.14
N GLY A 54 9.14 4.57 -8.80
CA GLY A 54 9.95 3.43 -9.27
C GLY A 54 9.54 2.09 -8.65
N ARG A 55 8.89 2.10 -7.47
CA ARG A 55 8.35 0.90 -6.81
C ARG A 55 7.06 0.38 -7.48
N MET A 56 6.40 1.21 -8.31
CA MET A 56 5.18 0.85 -9.03
C MET A 56 5.46 0.16 -10.38
N ASP A 57 6.70 0.23 -10.88
CA ASP A 57 7.10 -0.45 -12.12
C ASP A 57 7.40 -1.94 -11.89
N ASP A 58 7.39 -2.73 -12.96
CA ASP A 58 7.83 -4.14 -12.96
C ASP A 58 9.34 -4.29 -13.26
N ALA A 59 10.00 -3.19 -13.60
CA ALA A 59 11.41 -3.15 -13.91
C ALA A 59 12.20 -3.62 -12.69
N LYS A 60 13.25 -4.43 -12.91
CA LYS A 60 14.12 -4.95 -11.85
C LYS A 60 14.65 -3.80 -10.98
N SER A 61 14.00 -3.60 -9.84
CA SER A 61 14.48 -2.78 -8.74
C SER A 61 15.27 -3.69 -7.79
N TYR A 62 16.26 -3.12 -7.12
CA TYR A 62 17.05 -3.80 -6.09
C TYR A 62 16.23 -4.24 -4.87
N ALA A 63 14.95 -3.88 -4.79
CA ALA A 63 14.05 -4.22 -3.71
C ALA A 63 12.79 -4.91 -4.24
N GLU A 64 12.31 -5.91 -3.50
CA GLU A 64 11.20 -6.77 -3.94
C GLU A 64 9.91 -5.98 -4.23
N PRO A 65 9.10 -6.42 -5.22
CA PRO A 65 7.84 -5.78 -5.56
C PRO A 65 6.84 -5.88 -4.42
N VAL A 66 6.06 -4.82 -4.21
CA VAL A 66 4.92 -4.86 -3.30
C VAL A 66 3.75 -5.53 -4.04
N ALA A 67 3.22 -6.62 -3.49
CA ALA A 67 2.01 -7.29 -3.96
C ALA A 67 0.85 -7.03 -3.00
#